data_AF-A0A955MT08-F1
#
_entry.id   AF-A0A955MT08-F1
#
_cell.length_a   1.000
_cell.length_b   1.000
_cell.length_c   1.000
_cell.angle_alpha   90.00
_cell.angle_beta   90.00
_cell.angle_gamma   90.00
#
_symmetry.space_group_name_H-M   'P 1'
#
loop_
_entity.id
_entity.type
_entity.pdbx_description
1 polymer ?
#
loop_
_entity_poly.entity_id
_entity_poly.type
_entity_poly.pdbx_seq_one_letter_code
_entity_poly.pdbx_strand_id
1 'polypeptide(L)' 'MMVRKWVSLSIFFVSLCAMAEEPGYVRHQLVYEEPAMVWDEAFPLGNGLLGALVWGDGHPLNISLDRTDLW' A
#
# COMPACT_ATOMS: atom_id res chain seq x y z
N MET A 1 -9.31 15.92 -42.47
CA MET A 1 -10.37 15.31 -41.64
C MET A 1 -10.02 13.93 -41.09
N MET A 2 -9.10 13.18 -41.72
CA MET A 2 -8.66 11.84 -41.30
C MET A 2 -7.88 11.89 -39.95
N VAL A 3 -6.80 12.65 -39.84
CA VAL A 3 -5.87 12.66 -38.67
C VAL A 3 -6.53 13.02 -37.33
N ARG A 4 -7.50 13.96 -37.32
CA ARG A 4 -8.24 14.35 -36.11
C ARG A 4 -9.07 13.20 -35.51
N LYS A 5 -9.58 12.29 -36.34
CA LYS A 5 -10.34 11.12 -35.86
C LYS A 5 -9.44 10.11 -35.14
N TRP A 6 -8.20 9.95 -35.58
CA TRP A 6 -7.24 9.03 -34.95
C TRP A 6 -6.71 9.56 -33.63
N VAL A 7 -6.41 10.86 -33.54
CA VAL A 7 -6.00 11.50 -32.27
C VAL A 7 -7.12 11.43 -31.22
N SER A 8 -8.37 11.71 -31.62
CA SER A 8 -9.52 11.57 -30.71
C SER A 8 -9.76 10.10 -30.28
N LEU A 9 -9.54 9.14 -31.17
CA LEU A 9 -9.67 7.71 -30.84
C LEU A 9 -8.59 7.24 -29.87
N SER A 10 -7.35 7.72 -30.03
CA SER A 10 -6.24 7.43 -29.10
C SER A 10 -6.46 8.06 -27.73
N ILE A 11 -6.97 9.30 -27.66
CA ILE A 11 -7.29 9.97 -26.38
C ILE A 11 -8.41 9.21 -25.66
N PHE A 12 -9.42 8.72 -26.39
CA PHE A 12 -10.51 7.93 -25.82
C PHE A 12 -10.01 6.59 -25.26
N PHE A 13 -9.08 5.93 -25.95
CA PHE A 13 -8.50 4.65 -25.51
C PHE A 13 -7.62 4.80 -24.26
N VAL A 14 -6.82 5.87 -24.19
CA VAL A 14 -6.01 6.20 -23.00
C VAL A 14 -6.88 6.56 -21.80
N SER A 15 -7.97 7.31 -22.02
CA SER A 15 -8.94 7.64 -20.99
C SER A 15 -9.69 6.41 -20.46
N LEU A 16 -9.92 5.39 -21.30
CA LEU A 16 -10.58 4.14 -20.90
C LEU A 16 -9.65 3.25 -20.05
N CYS A 17 -8.35 3.21 -20.36
CA CYS A 17 -7.36 2.53 -19.51
C CYS A 17 -7.22 3.18 -18.13
N ALA A 18 -7.31 4.51 -18.03
CA ALA A 18 -7.18 5.21 -16.75
C ALA A 18 -8.38 4.99 -15.80
N MET A 19 -9.53 4.57 -16.33
CA MET A 19 -10.75 4.24 -15.56
C MET A 19 -10.85 2.76 -15.22
N ALA A 20 -9.87 1.94 -15.61
CA ALA A 20 -9.77 0.57 -15.13
C ALA A 20 -9.35 0.63 -13.66
N GLU A 21 -10.35 0.62 -12.77
CA GLU A 21 -10.15 0.36 -11.35
C GLU A 21 -9.58 -1.06 -11.25
N GLU A 22 -8.28 -1.17 -10.95
CA GLU A 22 -7.67 -2.45 -10.63
C GLU A 22 -8.44 -3.02 -9.43
N PRO A 23 -9.14 -4.16 -9.56
CA PRO A 23 -9.82 -4.76 -8.42
C PRO A 23 -8.78 -4.97 -7.33
N GLY A 24 -8.96 -4.29 -6.20
CA GLY A 24 -8.00 -4.26 -5.10
C GLY A 24 -7.53 -5.69 -4.81
N TYR A 25 -6.27 -5.97 -5.12
CA TYR A 25 -5.74 -7.33 -5.17
C TYR A 25 -5.81 -7.96 -3.76
N VAL A 26 -6.81 -8.79 -3.50
CA VAL A 26 -7.05 -9.45 -2.18
C VAL A 26 -6.13 -10.67 -1.98
N ARG A 27 -5.03 -10.78 -2.73
CA ARG A 27 -4.39 -12.09 -2.83
C ARG A 27 -3.76 -12.54 -1.50
N HIS A 28 -3.29 -11.62 -0.64
CA HIS A 28 -2.66 -11.95 0.65
C HIS A 28 -2.82 -10.85 1.71
N GLN A 29 -4.03 -10.30 1.88
CA GLN A 29 -4.24 -9.28 2.92
C GLN A 29 -4.19 -9.91 4.32
N LEU A 30 -3.41 -9.31 5.20
CA LEU A 30 -3.45 -9.59 6.63
C LEU A 30 -4.54 -8.70 7.23
N VAL A 31 -5.61 -9.32 7.73
CA VAL A 31 -6.75 -8.65 8.36
C VAL A 31 -6.74 -9.00 9.84
N TYR A 32 -6.85 -7.98 10.70
CA TYR A 32 -6.90 -8.12 12.15
C TYR A 32 -8.20 -7.52 12.64
N GLU A 33 -8.90 -8.25 13.51
CA GLU A 33 -10.15 -7.77 14.13
C GLU A 33 -9.90 -6.93 15.38
N GLU A 34 -8.71 -7.07 15.98
CA GLU A 34 -8.29 -6.42 17.22
C GLU A 34 -6.86 -5.87 17.10
N PRO A 35 -6.50 -4.82 17.87
CA PRO A 35 -5.14 -4.30 17.88
C PRO A 35 -4.16 -5.28 18.55
N ALA A 36 -2.93 -5.36 18.02
CA ALA A 36 -1.85 -6.09 18.66
C ALA A 36 -1.40 -5.35 19.93
N MET A 37 -1.72 -5.88 21.12
CA MET A 37 -1.46 -5.19 22.39
C MET A 37 -0.03 -5.38 22.91
N VAL A 38 0.71 -6.32 22.34
CA VAL A 38 2.12 -6.60 22.67
C VAL A 38 2.99 -6.55 21.43
N TRP A 39 4.26 -6.20 21.63
CA TRP A 39 5.22 -5.99 20.54
C TRP A 39 5.44 -7.22 19.65
N ASP A 40 5.40 -8.43 20.22
CA ASP A 40 5.61 -9.68 19.47
C ASP A 40 4.47 -10.00 18.47
N GLU A 41 3.31 -9.34 18.61
CA GLU A 41 2.15 -9.48 17.72
C GLU A 41 2.01 -8.31 16.72
N ALA A 42 2.94 -7.36 16.76
CA ALA A 42 2.88 -6.11 16.01
C ALA A 42 2.91 -6.32 14.49
N PHE A 43 2.31 -5.38 13.75
CA PHE A 43 2.29 -5.41 12.29
C PHE A 43 3.65 -4.99 11.71
N PRO A 44 4.35 -5.87 10.95
CA PRO A 44 5.67 -5.56 10.41
C PRO A 44 5.61 -4.78 9.11
N LEU A 45 6.45 -3.74 9.04
CA LEU A 45 6.72 -2.94 7.86
C LEU A 45 8.23 -2.90 7.63
N GLY A 46 8.67 -2.87 6.37
CA GLY A 46 10.08 -2.73 6.08
C GLY A 46 10.38 -2.51 4.60
N ASN A 47 11.52 -1.88 4.34
CA ASN A 47 12.03 -1.63 2.98
C ASN A 47 13.43 -2.23 2.73
N GLY A 48 13.88 -3.13 3.61
CA GLY A 48 15.20 -3.77 3.56
C GLY A 48 16.33 -3.00 4.26
N LEU A 49 16.15 -1.71 4.57
CA LEU A 49 17.10 -0.91 5.35
C LEU A 49 16.53 -0.53 6.71
N LEU A 50 15.28 -0.04 6.71
CA LEU A 50 14.51 0.31 7.88
C LEU A 50 13.37 -0.69 8.07
N GLY A 51 13.12 -1.03 9.33
CA GLY A 51 11.95 -1.78 9.77
C GLY A 51 11.11 -0.98 10.77
N ALA A 52 9.83 -1.30 10.84
CA ALA A 52 8.91 -0.75 11.82
C ALA A 52 7.89 -1.80 12.24
N LEU A 53 7.53 -1.79 13.52
CA LEU A 53 6.44 -2.58 14.09
C LEU A 53 5.38 -1.64 14.66
N VAL A 54 4.15 -1.75 14.16
CA VAL A 54 3.00 -0.95 14.61
C VAL A 54 2.15 -1.78 15.56
N TRP A 55 1.89 -1.25 16.75
CA TRP A 55 1.16 -1.96 17.82
C TRP A 55 0.46 -1.00 18.78
N GLY A 56 -0.32 -1.58 19.70
CA GLY A 56 -1.20 -0.87 20.63
C GLY A 56 -2.54 -0.48 20.02
N ASP A 57 -3.34 0.19 20.83
CA ASP A 57 -4.69 0.65 20.49
C ASP A 57 -4.71 2.03 19.80
N GLY A 58 -3.53 2.59 19.50
CA GLY A 58 -3.37 3.92 18.90
C GLY A 58 -3.44 5.09 19.89
N HIS A 59 -3.53 4.84 21.20
CA HIS A 59 -3.63 5.86 22.23
C HIS A 59 -2.58 5.71 23.35
N PRO A 60 -1.30 6.07 23.10
CA PRO A 60 -0.77 6.71 21.89
C PRO A 60 -0.44 5.71 20.78
N LEU A 61 -0.17 6.23 19.58
CA LEU A 61 0.38 5.43 18.49
C LEU A 61 1.77 4.90 18.89
N ASN A 62 1.91 3.58 18.97
CA ASN A 62 3.19 2.94 19.25
C ASN A 62 3.81 2.41 17.95
N ILE A 63 5.05 2.81 17.70
CA ILE A 63 5.88 2.31 16.59
C ILE A 63 7.26 1.98 17.15
N SER A 64 7.66 0.71 17.05
CA SER A 64 9.04 0.31 17.30
C SER A 64 9.82 0.37 15.99
N LEU A 65 10.96 1.06 15.97
CA LEU A 65 11.77 1.28 14.77
C LEU A 65 13.10 0.56 14.87
N ASP A 66 13.54 -0.02 13.75
CA ASP A 66 14.84 -0.66 13.59
C ASP A 66 15.55 -0.22 12.30
N ARG A 67 16.87 -0.43 12.26
CA ARG A 67 17.71 -0.21 11.08
C ARG A 67 18.79 -1.28 11.02
N THR A 68 18.99 -1.84 9.84
CA THR A 68 19.85 -3.04 9.66
C THR A 68 21.35 -2.81 9.94
N ASP A 69 21.81 -1.57 9.89
CA ASP A 69 23.21 -1.18 10.08
C ASP A 69 23.53 -0.68 11.51
N LEU A 70 22.56 -0.71 12.43
CA LEU A 70 22.76 -0.33 13.84
C LEU A 70 23.02 -1.59 14.69
N TRP A 71 24.26 -1.74 15.14
CA TRP A 71 24.77 -2.85 15.96
C TRP A 71 25.44 -2.35 17.24
#